data_AF-A0A3B9V9N5-F1
#
_entry.id   AF-A0A3B9V9N5-F1
#
_cell.length_a   1.000
_cell.length_b   1.000
_cell.length_c   1.000
_cell.angle_alpha   90.00
_cell.angle_beta   90.00
_cell.angle_gamma   90.00
#
_symmetry.space_group_name_H-M   'P 1'
#
loop_
_entity.id
_entity.type
_entity.pdbx_description
1 polymer ?
#
loop_
_entity_poly.entity_id
_entity_poly.type
_entity_poly.pdbx_seq_one_letter_code
_entity_poly.pdbx_strand_id
1 'polypeptide(L)'
;MLYLSLSACICILHGGLIQRKRTESWVQYSADISLYQERNEVGIKKTRLDEKIAILGLGNILLQDEGIGVRAIEALKKDFIFPNNLQLIDGGTMGLDLISFIEGMDKILIIDAVNIKKEPGTIVVIEDEEIPSFISTKLSVHQIAFPDVLSALKLLGIKPATMILIGIQPENIETGLNMSEAMNKSFDRLIKTVIKRLKEWGVEVKRKKSQVEAKV
;
A
#
# COMPACT_ATOMS: atom_id res chain seq x y z
N MET A 1 48.56 7.48 16.69
CA MET A 1 47.73 8.65 17.04
C MET A 1 46.27 8.24 16.88
N LEU A 2 45.66 7.71 17.95
CA LEU A 2 44.60 8.35 18.78
C LEU A 2 43.22 8.26 18.08
N TYR A 3 42.21 7.48 18.51
CA TYR A 3 41.72 7.21 19.87
C TYR A 3 41.11 5.80 20.04
N LEU A 4 41.39 5.16 21.17
CA LEU A 4 40.49 4.21 21.86
C LEU A 4 39.45 5.01 22.67
N SER A 5 38.23 4.49 22.80
CA SER A 5 37.39 4.67 24.01
C SER A 5 36.33 3.56 24.11
N LEU A 6 36.52 2.69 25.09
CA LEU A 6 35.67 1.55 25.47
C LEU A 6 34.30 1.98 26.03
N SER A 7 33.32 1.08 25.92
CA SER A 7 32.66 0.55 27.13
C SER A 7 31.97 -0.79 26.87
N ALA A 8 32.78 -1.85 26.96
CA ALA A 8 32.32 -3.12 27.52
C ALA A 8 32.10 -2.89 29.02
N CYS A 9 30.85 -2.92 29.47
CA CYS A 9 30.57 -2.91 30.91
C CYS A 9 30.51 -4.37 31.39
N ILE A 10 31.68 -4.87 31.82
CA ILE A 10 31.82 -6.06 32.65
C ILE A 10 31.37 -5.65 34.06
N CYS A 11 30.28 -6.25 34.54
CA CYS A 11 29.94 -6.23 35.97
C CYS A 11 31.01 -7.01 36.74
N ILE A 12 31.89 -6.31 37.47
CA ILE A 12 32.70 -6.93 38.53
C ILE A 12 31.94 -6.78 39.85
N LEU A 13 31.74 -7.94 40.48
CA LEU A 13 31.23 -8.15 41.82
C LEU A 13 31.98 -7.29 42.86
N HIS A 14 31.26 -6.45 43.59
CA HIS A 14 31.44 -6.25 45.03
C HIS A 14 30.05 -6.40 45.68
N GLY A 15 30.00 -7.12 46.80
CA GLY A 15 28.82 -7.79 47.33
C GLY A 15 27.51 -6.99 47.32
N GLY A 16 26.49 -7.60 46.72
CA GLY A 16 25.11 -7.12 46.75
C GLY A 16 24.25 -7.92 45.77
N LEU A 17 23.36 -8.76 46.29
CA LEU A 17 22.33 -9.45 45.51
C LEU A 17 21.47 -8.42 44.76
N ILE A 18 21.53 -8.42 43.42
CA ILE A 18 20.45 -7.85 42.61
C ILE A 18 20.11 -8.90 41.55
N GLN A 19 19.06 -9.67 41.82
CA GLN A 19 18.41 -10.46 40.78
C GLN A 19 17.75 -9.50 39.79
N ARG A 20 18.24 -9.47 38.55
CA ARG A 20 17.50 -8.91 37.41
C ARG A 20 16.92 -10.06 36.59
N LYS A 21 15.60 -10.21 36.65
CA LYS A 21 14.82 -11.01 35.70
C LYS A 21 15.07 -10.49 34.28
N ARG A 22 15.70 -11.31 33.45
CA ARG A 22 15.92 -11.07 32.03
C ARG A 22 14.59 -11.36 31.31
N THR A 23 13.94 -10.34 30.77
CA THR A 23 12.73 -10.53 29.94
C THR A 23 13.18 -11.04 28.58
N GLU A 24 12.69 -12.22 28.20
CA GLU A 24 13.06 -12.97 26.97
C GLU A 24 12.69 -12.23 25.67
N SER A 25 11.91 -11.14 25.73
CA SER A 25 11.42 -10.43 24.54
C SER A 25 12.50 -9.67 23.76
N TRP A 26 13.56 -9.20 24.41
CA TRP A 26 14.61 -8.41 23.74
C TRP A 26 15.58 -9.26 22.93
N VAL A 27 15.76 -10.52 23.32
CA VAL A 27 16.66 -11.46 22.60
C VAL A 27 16.08 -11.83 21.25
N GLN A 28 14.76 -12.04 21.18
CA GLN A 28 14.05 -12.32 19.93
C GLN A 28 14.14 -11.14 18.95
N TYR A 29 13.85 -9.92 19.43
CA TYR A 29 13.87 -8.73 18.58
C TYR A 29 15.28 -8.39 18.07
N SER A 30 16.31 -8.61 18.90
CA SER A 30 17.71 -8.48 18.45
C SER A 30 18.14 -9.54 17.45
N ALA A 31 17.59 -10.76 17.53
CA ALA A 31 17.85 -11.82 16.56
C ALA A 31 17.14 -11.54 15.24
N ASP A 32 15.92 -11.01 15.27
CA ASP A 32 15.17 -10.61 14.08
C ASP A 32 15.85 -9.43 13.36
N ILE A 33 16.40 -8.46 14.09
CA ILE A 33 17.20 -7.37 13.52
C ILE A 33 18.52 -7.89 12.94
N SER A 34 19.20 -8.81 13.63
CA SER A 34 20.43 -9.44 13.13
C SER A 34 20.18 -10.20 11.82
N LEU A 35 19.08 -10.95 11.73
CA LEU A 35 18.67 -11.64 10.51
C LEU A 35 18.26 -10.67 9.40
N TYR A 36 17.68 -9.51 9.76
CA TYR A 36 17.37 -8.43 8.80
C TYR A 36 18.64 -7.76 8.27
N GLN A 37 19.67 -7.59 9.11
CA GLN A 37 20.94 -6.98 8.72
C GLN A 37 21.84 -7.95 7.94
N GLU A 38 21.89 -9.24 8.30
CA GLU A 38 22.68 -10.24 7.56
C GLU A 38 22.17 -10.47 6.13
N ARG A 39 20.86 -10.36 5.88
CA ARG A 39 20.29 -10.43 4.52
C ARG A 39 20.76 -9.30 3.60
N ASN A 40 21.26 -8.19 4.16
CA ASN A 40 21.78 -7.06 3.37
C ASN A 40 23.30 -7.17 3.12
N GLU A 41 24.04 -7.97 3.88
CA GLU A 41 25.49 -8.17 3.68
C GLU A 41 25.83 -9.29 2.68
N VAL A 42 24.93 -10.26 2.51
CA VAL A 42 25.04 -11.27 1.45
C VAL A 42 24.21 -10.81 0.26
N GLY A 43 24.85 -10.41 -0.84
CA GLY A 43 24.23 -9.86 -2.06
C GLY A 43 23.30 -10.81 -2.83
N ILE A 44 22.30 -11.38 -2.16
CA ILE A 44 21.19 -12.12 -2.77
C ILE A 44 20.29 -11.06 -3.41
N LYS A 45 20.39 -10.91 -4.75
CA LYS A 45 19.44 -10.10 -5.50
C LYS A 45 18.04 -10.68 -5.28
N LYS A 46 17.19 -9.90 -4.61
CA LYS A 46 15.76 -10.17 -4.44
C LYS A 46 15.16 -10.53 -5.81
N THR A 47 14.54 -11.71 -5.91
CA THR A 47 13.92 -12.12 -7.18
C THR A 47 12.58 -11.39 -7.34
N ARG A 48 12.07 -11.28 -8.58
CA ARG A 48 10.78 -10.62 -8.84
C ARG A 48 9.60 -11.24 -8.08
N LEU A 49 9.70 -12.50 -7.68
CA LEU A 49 8.69 -13.21 -6.89
C LEU A 49 8.73 -12.85 -5.39
N ASP A 50 9.84 -12.26 -4.92
CA ASP A 50 10.04 -11.86 -3.53
C ASP A 50 9.59 -10.41 -3.27
N GLU A 51 9.28 -9.64 -4.32
CA GLU A 51 8.76 -8.28 -4.19
C GLU A 51 7.36 -8.32 -3.57
N LYS A 52 7.19 -7.65 -2.42
CA LYS A 52 5.90 -7.49 -1.75
C LYS A 52 5.15 -6.33 -2.39
N ILE A 53 3.93 -6.61 -2.84
CA ILE A 53 3.09 -5.66 -3.57
C ILE A 53 1.80 -5.46 -2.79
N ALA A 54 1.35 -4.21 -2.67
CA ALA A 54 0.02 -3.90 -2.15
C ALA A 54 -0.77 -3.06 -3.14
N ILE A 55 -2.06 -3.39 -3.28
CA ILE A 55 -3.05 -2.56 -3.96
C ILE A 55 -3.96 -1.95 -2.89
N LEU A 56 -4.02 -0.63 -2.84
CA LEU A 56 -4.81 0.13 -1.89
C LEU A 56 -6.01 0.74 -2.63
N GLY A 57 -7.23 0.35 -2.25
CA GLY A 57 -8.44 1.02 -2.69
C GLY A 57 -8.86 2.05 -1.65
N LEU A 58 -8.92 3.31 -2.04
CA LEU A 58 -9.33 4.41 -1.16
C LEU A 58 -10.75 4.88 -1.49
N GLY A 59 -11.32 5.64 -0.56
CA GLY A 59 -12.57 6.35 -0.75
C GLY A 59 -13.72 5.89 0.16
N ASN A 60 -14.83 6.62 0.09
CA ASN A 60 -15.99 6.40 0.94
C ASN A 60 -17.16 5.81 0.14
N ILE A 61 -17.52 4.55 0.42
CA ILE A 61 -18.64 3.86 -0.25
C ILE A 61 -20.00 4.51 -0.03
N LEU A 62 -20.13 5.36 1.00
CA LEU A 62 -21.35 6.11 1.29
C LEU A 62 -21.53 7.34 0.40
N LEU A 63 -20.51 7.71 -0.38
CA LEU A 63 -20.44 8.92 -1.20
C LEU A 63 -20.29 8.59 -2.69
N GLN A 64 -21.20 7.77 -3.22
CA GLN A 64 -21.35 7.41 -4.63
C GLN A 64 -20.01 7.05 -5.31
N ASP A 65 -19.50 7.92 -6.18
CA ASP A 65 -18.30 7.71 -6.99
C ASP A 65 -17.00 7.78 -6.17
N GLU A 66 -17.02 8.41 -4.99
CA GLU A 66 -15.85 8.48 -4.12
C GLU A 66 -15.41 7.08 -3.67
N GLY A 67 -16.36 6.15 -3.48
CA GLY A 67 -16.07 4.77 -3.09
C GLY A 67 -15.46 3.89 -4.18
N ILE A 68 -15.04 4.45 -5.32
CA ILE A 68 -14.54 3.67 -6.46
C ILE A 68 -13.34 2.80 -6.14
N GLY A 69 -12.39 3.27 -5.32
CA GLY A 69 -11.19 2.52 -4.97
C GLY A 69 -11.55 1.27 -4.18
N VAL A 70 -12.41 1.40 -3.18
CA VAL A 70 -12.96 0.28 -2.39
C VAL A 70 -13.68 -0.73 -3.29
N ARG A 71 -14.57 -0.26 -4.17
CA ARG A 71 -15.31 -1.12 -5.12
C ARG A 71 -14.38 -1.84 -6.10
N ALA A 72 -13.29 -1.19 -6.52
CA ALA A 72 -12.28 -1.83 -7.37
C ALA A 72 -11.58 -2.97 -6.62
N ILE A 73 -11.23 -2.79 -5.34
CA ILE A 73 -10.67 -3.86 -4.51
C ILE A 73 -11.64 -5.03 -4.36
N GLU A 74 -12.92 -4.77 -4.13
CA GLU A 74 -13.97 -5.80 -4.07
C GLU A 74 -14.05 -6.60 -5.37
N ALA A 75 -14.08 -5.91 -6.52
CA ALA A 75 -14.11 -6.56 -7.83
C ALA A 75 -12.84 -7.38 -8.11
N LEU A 76 -11.66 -6.86 -7.78
CA LEU A 76 -10.40 -7.59 -7.92
C LEU A 76 -10.38 -8.85 -7.06
N LYS A 77 -10.80 -8.74 -5.79
CA LYS A 77 -10.94 -9.89 -4.87
C LYS A 77 -11.94 -10.91 -5.39
N LYS A 78 -13.06 -10.46 -5.97
CA LYS A 78 -14.12 -11.32 -6.49
C LYS A 78 -13.68 -12.08 -7.73
N ASP A 79 -13.13 -11.40 -8.71
CA ASP A 79 -13.01 -11.91 -10.09
C ASP A 79 -11.62 -12.43 -10.45
N PHE A 80 -10.59 -12.17 -9.64
CA PHE A 80 -9.19 -12.51 -9.96
C PHE A 80 -8.47 -13.27 -8.85
N ILE A 81 -7.41 -13.96 -9.25
CA ILE A 81 -6.45 -14.67 -8.40
C ILE A 81 -5.10 -14.02 -8.62
N PHE A 82 -4.44 -13.67 -7.53
CA PHE A 82 -3.14 -13.02 -7.47
C PHE A 82 -2.12 -13.93 -6.74
N PRO A 83 -0.81 -13.74 -6.98
CA PRO A 83 0.21 -14.47 -6.25
C PRO A 83 0.27 -14.05 -4.78
N ASN A 84 0.85 -14.89 -3.93
CA ASN A 84 0.85 -14.72 -2.46
C ASN A 84 1.61 -13.47 -1.99
N ASN A 85 2.51 -12.93 -2.80
CA ASN A 85 3.27 -11.71 -2.51
C ASN A 85 2.49 -10.42 -2.81
N LEU A 86 1.26 -10.51 -3.35
CA LEU A 86 0.38 -9.39 -3.61
C LEU A 86 -0.81 -9.37 -2.64
N GLN A 87 -1.02 -8.24 -1.99
CA GLN A 87 -2.13 -8.00 -1.07
C GLN A 87 -3.10 -6.95 -1.60
N LEU A 88 -4.40 -7.21 -1.41
CA LEU A 88 -5.50 -6.31 -1.78
C LEU A 88 -6.11 -5.71 -0.51
N ILE A 89 -5.91 -4.41 -0.31
CA ILE A 89 -6.29 -3.71 0.91
C ILE A 89 -7.41 -2.74 0.57
N ASP A 90 -8.51 -2.90 1.30
CA ASP A 90 -9.54 -1.87 1.38
C ASP A 90 -9.06 -0.84 2.39
N GLY A 91 -8.58 0.30 1.89
CA GLY A 91 -8.05 1.39 2.69
C GLY A 91 -9.09 2.44 3.05
N GLY A 92 -10.30 2.36 2.47
CA GLY A 92 -11.41 3.28 2.67
C GLY A 92 -10.97 4.71 2.99
N THR A 93 -11.21 5.11 4.24
CA THR A 93 -10.82 6.41 4.80
C THR A 93 -9.82 6.29 5.97
N MET A 94 -8.96 5.25 5.98
CA MET A 94 -8.10 4.89 7.11
C MET A 94 -7.00 5.92 7.45
N GLY A 95 -6.60 6.77 6.52
CA GLY A 95 -5.57 7.79 6.76
C GLY A 95 -4.26 7.20 7.27
N LEU A 96 -3.72 7.74 8.37
CA LEU A 96 -2.40 7.36 8.91
C LEU A 96 -2.27 5.87 9.23
N ASP A 97 -3.36 5.16 9.49
CA ASP A 97 -3.33 3.70 9.72
C ASP A 97 -2.82 2.94 8.49
N LEU A 98 -2.92 3.52 7.28
CA LEU A 98 -2.37 2.98 6.04
C LEU A 98 -0.85 2.78 6.07
N ILE A 99 -0.13 3.53 6.93
CA ILE A 99 1.33 3.41 7.06
C ILE A 99 1.73 1.97 7.38
N SER A 100 0.99 1.30 8.27
CA SER A 100 1.25 -0.09 8.67
C SER A 100 1.12 -1.10 7.53
N PHE A 101 0.33 -0.78 6.50
CA PHE A 101 0.17 -1.61 5.30
C PHE A 101 1.19 -1.27 4.20
N ILE A 102 1.71 -0.04 4.20
CA ILE A 102 2.71 0.43 3.25
C ILE A 102 4.11 0.02 3.68
N GLU A 103 4.36 -0.02 4.99
CA GLU A 103 5.63 -0.42 5.55
C GLU A 103 6.04 -1.83 5.09
N GLY A 104 7.28 -1.95 4.61
CA GLY A 104 7.82 -3.22 4.12
C GLY A 104 7.31 -3.67 2.74
N MET A 105 6.48 -2.87 2.05
CA MET A 105 6.11 -3.11 0.66
C MET A 105 7.16 -2.56 -0.30
N ASP A 106 7.44 -3.30 -1.36
CA ASP A 106 8.32 -2.86 -2.44
C ASP A 106 7.55 -2.02 -3.47
N LYS A 107 6.28 -2.37 -3.73
CA LYS A 107 5.44 -1.68 -4.71
C LYS A 107 4.04 -1.41 -4.16
N ILE A 108 3.55 -0.19 -4.37
CA ILE A 108 2.20 0.23 -3.98
C ILE A 108 1.43 0.70 -5.22
N LEU A 109 0.22 0.16 -5.43
CA LEU A 109 -0.74 0.68 -6.40
C LEU A 109 -1.95 1.23 -5.67
N ILE A 110 -2.22 2.52 -5.80
CA ILE A 110 -3.39 3.19 -5.21
C ILE A 110 -4.48 3.34 -6.28
N ILE A 111 -5.73 3.11 -5.89
CA ILE A 111 -6.92 3.36 -6.70
C ILE A 111 -7.81 4.33 -5.94
N ASP A 112 -8.14 5.47 -6.55
CA ASP A 112 -8.91 6.53 -5.89
C ASP A 112 -9.74 7.37 -6.86
N ALA A 113 -10.79 8.01 -6.35
CA ALA A 113 -11.50 9.08 -7.05
C ALA A 113 -10.69 10.38 -6.96
N VAL A 114 -10.38 11.01 -8.09
CA VAL A 114 -9.55 12.24 -8.12
C VAL A 114 -10.19 13.32 -8.96
N ASN A 115 -10.25 14.55 -8.45
CA ASN A 115 -10.81 15.68 -9.20
C ASN A 115 -9.75 16.35 -10.09
N ILE A 116 -9.65 15.87 -11.32
CA ILE A 116 -8.73 16.39 -12.34
C ILE A 116 -9.36 17.46 -13.24
N LYS A 117 -10.62 17.84 -12.99
CA LYS A 117 -11.41 18.79 -13.80
C LYS A 117 -11.49 18.35 -15.28
N LYS A 118 -11.75 17.06 -15.50
CA LYS A 118 -11.99 16.44 -16.81
C LYS A 118 -13.40 15.84 -16.87
N GLU A 119 -13.75 15.21 -17.98
CA GLU A 119 -15.00 14.47 -18.12
C GLU A 119 -15.08 13.32 -17.09
N PRO A 120 -16.24 13.08 -16.47
CA PRO A 120 -16.45 11.94 -15.58
C PRO A 120 -16.02 10.59 -16.19
N GLY A 121 -15.41 9.75 -15.37
CA GLY A 121 -14.83 8.47 -15.78
C GLY A 121 -13.47 8.56 -16.48
N THR A 122 -12.91 9.76 -16.66
CA THR A 122 -11.53 9.95 -17.17
C THR A 122 -10.54 9.36 -16.17
N ILE A 123 -9.71 8.43 -16.63
CA ILE A 123 -8.67 7.77 -15.83
C ILE A 123 -7.33 8.45 -16.06
N VAL A 124 -6.57 8.64 -14.99
CA VAL A 124 -5.18 9.09 -15.00
C VAL A 124 -4.30 8.11 -14.24
N VAL A 125 -3.03 8.03 -14.66
CA VAL A 125 -2.01 7.21 -13.99
C VAL A 125 -0.85 8.12 -13.67
N ILE A 126 -0.45 8.17 -12.41
CA ILE A 126 0.62 9.02 -11.87
C ILE A 126 1.62 8.11 -11.15
N GLU A 127 2.91 8.34 -11.34
CA GLU A 127 3.97 7.45 -10.85
C GLU A 127 4.91 8.18 -9.89
N ASP A 128 5.35 7.46 -8.85
CA ASP A 128 6.43 7.82 -7.94
C ASP A 128 6.41 9.28 -7.44
N GLU A 129 7.42 10.08 -7.79
CA GLU A 129 7.64 11.45 -7.30
C GLU A 129 6.59 12.45 -7.80
N GLU A 130 5.85 12.11 -8.86
CA GLU A 130 4.76 12.96 -9.35
C GLU A 130 3.53 12.88 -8.44
N ILE A 131 3.36 11.78 -7.70
CA ILE A 131 2.18 11.52 -6.87
C ILE A 131 1.95 12.60 -5.81
N PRO A 132 2.93 12.98 -4.96
CA PRO A 132 2.73 14.05 -3.97
C PRO A 132 2.31 15.38 -4.60
N SER A 133 2.95 15.76 -5.72
CA SER A 133 2.65 17.01 -6.42
C SER A 133 1.23 17.01 -7.02
N PHE A 134 0.83 15.88 -7.59
CA PHE A 134 -0.49 15.70 -8.18
C PHE A 134 -1.58 15.80 -7.12
N ILE A 135 -1.39 15.08 -6.01
CA ILE A 135 -2.34 15.05 -4.89
C ILE A 135 -2.52 16.45 -4.28
N SER A 136 -1.44 17.18 -4.07
CA SER A 136 -1.47 18.52 -3.46
C SER A 136 -2.31 19.55 -4.26
N THR A 137 -2.51 19.31 -5.56
CA THR A 137 -3.18 20.28 -6.46
C THR A 137 -4.56 19.82 -6.93
N LYS A 138 -4.94 18.56 -6.70
CA LYS A 138 -6.12 17.92 -7.34
C LYS A 138 -7.08 17.23 -6.37
N LEU A 139 -6.78 17.11 -5.08
CA LEU A 139 -7.70 16.46 -4.14
C LEU A 139 -8.74 17.41 -3.52
N SER A 140 -9.95 16.88 -3.49
CA SER A 140 -11.15 17.43 -2.86
C SER A 140 -10.98 17.51 -1.34
N VAL A 141 -11.66 18.48 -0.74
CA VAL A 141 -11.68 18.81 0.70
C VAL A 141 -12.11 17.63 1.60
N HIS A 142 -12.61 16.53 1.03
CA HIS A 142 -13.09 15.35 1.77
C HIS A 142 -12.00 14.28 2.00
N GLN A 143 -10.87 14.35 1.28
CA GLN A 143 -9.78 13.38 1.37
C GLN A 143 -8.49 13.96 1.98
N ILE A 144 -8.64 14.57 3.16
CA ILE A 144 -7.51 15.08 3.96
C ILE A 144 -6.48 13.95 4.28
N ALA A 145 -6.89 12.68 4.18
CA ALA A 145 -6.17 11.56 4.75
C ALA A 145 -4.88 11.12 4.02
N PHE A 146 -4.85 11.05 2.68
CA PHE A 146 -3.71 10.46 1.96
C PHE A 146 -2.48 11.39 1.77
N PRO A 147 -2.61 12.71 1.56
CA PRO A 147 -1.47 13.63 1.60
C PRO A 147 -0.70 13.56 2.94
N ASP A 148 -1.42 13.40 4.04
CA ASP A 148 -0.84 13.26 5.39
C ASP A 148 -0.07 11.95 5.51
N VAL A 149 -0.58 10.85 4.94
CA VAL A 149 0.13 9.56 4.86
C VAL A 149 1.45 9.71 4.10
N LEU A 150 1.43 10.32 2.92
CA LEU A 150 2.66 10.54 2.14
C LEU A 150 3.69 11.39 2.88
N SER A 151 3.22 12.41 3.60
CA SER A 151 4.07 13.26 4.43
C SER A 151 4.68 12.49 5.60
N ALA A 152 3.89 11.67 6.29
CA ALA A 152 4.34 10.83 7.39
C ALA A 152 5.35 9.76 6.92
N LEU A 153 5.09 9.08 5.79
CA LEU A 153 6.02 8.12 5.20
C LEU A 153 7.39 8.76 4.91
N LYS A 154 7.39 9.98 4.36
CA LYS A 154 8.61 10.76 4.12
C LYS A 154 9.35 11.07 5.42
N LEU A 155 8.65 11.47 6.48
CA LEU A 155 9.25 11.76 7.79
C LEU A 155 9.83 10.50 8.46
N LEU A 156 9.19 9.36 8.29
CA LEU A 156 9.62 8.07 8.83
C LEU A 156 10.73 7.40 7.99
N GLY A 157 11.07 7.98 6.82
CA GLY A 157 12.02 7.35 5.88
C GLY A 157 11.49 6.07 5.24
N ILE A 158 10.18 5.84 5.28
CA ILE A 158 9.52 4.70 4.65
C ILE A 158 9.23 5.09 3.20
N LYS A 159 9.82 4.36 2.25
CA LYS A 159 9.60 4.61 0.83
C LYS A 159 9.55 3.28 0.07
N PRO A 160 8.37 2.89 -0.45
CA PRO A 160 8.30 1.81 -1.43
C PRO A 160 9.21 2.12 -2.62
N ALA A 161 9.80 1.09 -3.21
CA ALA A 161 10.66 1.25 -4.39
C ALA A 161 9.87 1.73 -5.62
N THR A 162 8.57 1.48 -5.68
CA THR A 162 7.70 1.96 -6.76
C THR A 162 6.31 2.27 -6.23
N MET A 163 5.73 3.40 -6.65
CA MET A 163 4.34 3.77 -6.36
C MET A 163 3.61 4.18 -7.62
N ILE A 164 2.35 3.77 -7.74
CA ILE A 164 1.45 4.20 -8.81
C ILE A 164 0.12 4.62 -8.20
N LEU A 165 -0.39 5.78 -8.60
CA LEU A 165 -1.77 6.20 -8.38
C LEU A 165 -2.55 6.06 -9.68
N ILE A 166 -3.61 5.25 -9.66
CA ILE A 166 -4.62 5.20 -10.71
C ILE A 166 -5.84 5.97 -10.22
N GLY A 167 -5.95 7.21 -10.67
CA GLY A 167 -7.06 8.09 -10.33
C GLY A 167 -8.15 8.06 -11.39
N ILE A 168 -9.41 8.25 -10.99
CA ILE A 168 -10.54 8.41 -11.92
C ILE A 168 -11.41 9.61 -11.52
N GLN A 169 -11.79 10.42 -12.52
CA GLN A 169 -12.65 11.58 -12.32
C GLN A 169 -14.08 11.16 -11.93
N PRO A 170 -14.59 11.54 -10.74
CA PRO A 170 -15.98 11.27 -10.38
C PRO A 170 -16.95 12.19 -11.12
N GLU A 171 -18.21 11.76 -11.25
CA GLU A 171 -19.35 12.58 -11.67
C GLU A 171 -20.01 13.22 -10.45
N ASN A 172 -20.34 12.41 -9.43
CA ASN A 172 -21.03 12.84 -8.22
C ASN A 172 -20.43 12.17 -6.96
N ILE A 173 -20.30 12.97 -5.89
CA ILE A 173 -19.80 12.56 -4.56
C ILE A 173 -20.81 12.84 -3.44
N GLU A 174 -22.09 12.98 -3.79
CA GLU A 174 -23.18 13.10 -2.83
C GLU A 174 -23.41 11.79 -2.06
N THR A 175 -24.13 11.87 -0.95
CA THR A 175 -24.56 10.69 -0.19
C THR A 175 -25.36 9.73 -1.08
N GLY A 176 -24.91 8.48 -1.15
CA GLY A 176 -25.54 7.44 -1.94
C GLY A 176 -24.63 6.23 -2.14
N LEU A 177 -25.24 5.05 -2.33
CA LEU A 177 -24.50 3.79 -2.46
C LEU A 177 -24.27 3.37 -3.92
N ASN A 178 -24.86 4.06 -4.88
CA ASN A 178 -24.75 3.71 -6.29
C ASN A 178 -23.72 4.61 -6.96
N MET A 179 -22.85 4.03 -7.80
CA MET A 179 -22.00 4.83 -8.69
C MET A 179 -22.84 5.46 -9.80
N SER A 180 -22.40 6.61 -10.29
CA SER A 180 -22.94 7.28 -11.47
C SER A 180 -22.85 6.41 -12.72
N GLU A 181 -23.63 6.76 -13.75
CA GLU A 181 -23.61 6.03 -15.01
C GLU A 181 -22.23 6.12 -15.69
N ALA A 182 -21.58 7.28 -15.65
CA ALA A 182 -20.25 7.48 -16.22
C ALA A 182 -19.18 6.60 -15.54
N MET A 183 -19.27 6.45 -14.21
CA MET A 183 -18.37 5.59 -13.46
C MET A 183 -18.61 4.12 -13.73
N ASN A 184 -19.88 3.67 -13.77
CA ASN A 184 -20.21 2.31 -14.16
C ASN A 184 -19.67 1.96 -15.56
N LYS A 185 -19.81 2.87 -16.54
CA LYS A 185 -19.27 2.70 -17.90
C LYS A 185 -17.74 2.63 -17.94
N SER A 186 -17.06 3.28 -17.01
CA SER A 186 -15.60 3.36 -16.96
C SER A 186 -14.96 2.30 -16.06
N PHE A 187 -15.74 1.60 -15.24
CA PHE A 187 -15.26 0.64 -14.25
C PHE A 187 -14.41 -0.48 -14.85
N ASP A 188 -14.89 -1.10 -15.94
CA ASP A 188 -14.13 -2.15 -16.64
C ASP A 188 -12.79 -1.64 -17.18
N ARG A 189 -12.74 -0.38 -17.63
CA ARG A 189 -11.51 0.26 -18.10
C ARG A 189 -10.55 0.50 -16.94
N LEU A 190 -11.06 0.89 -15.78
CA LEU A 190 -10.27 1.04 -14.54
C LEU A 190 -9.62 -0.28 -14.15
N ILE A 191 -10.40 -1.37 -14.05
CA ILE A 191 -9.89 -2.70 -13.71
C ILE A 191 -8.85 -3.19 -14.74
N LYS A 192 -9.10 -3.00 -16.04
CA LYS A 192 -8.13 -3.33 -17.10
C LYS A 192 -6.83 -2.53 -16.95
N THR A 193 -6.91 -1.27 -16.54
CA THR A 193 -5.74 -0.41 -16.31
C THR A 193 -4.93 -0.91 -15.12
N VAL A 194 -5.57 -1.26 -14.00
CA VAL A 194 -4.91 -1.88 -12.83
C VAL A 194 -4.18 -3.16 -13.26
N ILE A 195 -4.87 -4.07 -13.94
CA ILE A 195 -4.28 -5.35 -14.37
C ILE A 195 -3.10 -5.13 -15.33
N LYS A 196 -3.20 -4.14 -16.23
CA LYS A 196 -2.11 -3.78 -17.13
C LYS A 196 -0.86 -3.37 -16.34
N ARG A 197 -1.01 -2.48 -15.35
CA ARG A 197 0.10 -2.02 -14.50
C ARG A 197 0.71 -3.15 -13.67
N LEU A 198 -0.11 -4.05 -13.13
CA LEU A 198 0.39 -5.24 -12.44
C LEU A 198 1.20 -6.16 -13.37
N LYS A 199 0.76 -6.37 -14.61
CA LYS A 199 1.51 -7.16 -15.60
C LYS A 199 2.84 -6.52 -15.98
N GLU A 200 2.90 -5.19 -16.05
CA GLU A 200 4.15 -4.45 -16.28
C GLU A 200 5.13 -4.62 -15.11
N TRP A 201 4.63 -4.81 -13.88
CA TRP A 201 5.42 -5.26 -12.73
C TRP A 201 5.75 -6.76 -12.74
N GLY A 202 5.34 -7.51 -13.76
CA GLY A 202 5.58 -8.94 -13.86
C GLY A 202 4.66 -9.81 -13.00
N VAL A 203 3.56 -9.25 -12.48
CA VAL A 203 2.58 -10.00 -11.69
C VAL A 203 1.69 -10.85 -12.62
N GLU A 204 1.61 -12.15 -12.34
CA GLU A 204 0.66 -13.04 -13.01
C GLU A 204 -0.74 -12.85 -12.44
N VAL A 205 -1.70 -12.43 -13.28
CA VAL A 205 -3.10 -12.23 -12.89
C VAL A 205 -3.97 -13.24 -13.61
N LYS A 206 -4.66 -14.09 -12.84
CA LYS A 206 -5.58 -15.12 -13.38
C LYS A 206 -7.02 -14.73 -13.08
N ARG A 207 -7.91 -14.81 -14.08
CA ARG A 207 -9.35 -14.61 -13.86
C ARG A 207 -9.93 -15.87 -13.23
N LYS A 208 -10.78 -15.74 -12.21
CA LYS A 208 -11.55 -16.88 -11.68
C LYS A 208 -12.51 -17.36 -12.76
N LYS A 209 -12.58 -18.67 -13.00
CA LYS A 209 -13.60 -19.23 -13.88
C LYS A 209 -14.96 -18.90 -13.29
N SER A 210 -15.83 -18.25 -14.06
CA SER A 210 -17.22 -18.02 -13.69
C SER A 210 -17.89 -19.36 -13.42
N GLN A 211 -18.43 -19.55 -12.21
CA GLN A 211 -19.38 -20.63 -11.94
C GLN A 211 -20.71 -20.30 -12.62
N VAL A 212 -20.77 -20.38 -13.95
CA VAL A 212 -22.00 -20.27 -14.74
C VAL A 212 -21.96 -21.35 -15.81
N GLU A 213 -21.95 -22.61 -15.37
CA GLU A 213 -22.20 -23.81 -16.21
C GLU A 213 -22.43 -25.01 -15.26
N ALA A 214 -23.47 -24.93 -14.44
CA ALA A 214 -24.00 -26.07 -13.67
C ALA A 214 -25.42 -25.76 -13.17
N LYS A 215 -26.37 -25.56 -14.09
CA LYS A 215 -27.82 -25.79 -13.94
C LYS A 215 -28.53 -25.22 -15.16
N VAL A 216 -28.68 -26.03 -16.21
CA VAL A 216 -29.97 -26.41 -16.82
C VAL A 216 -29.78 -27.80 -17.42
#